data_AF-A0A9D7DKN5-F1
#
_entry.id   AF-A0A9D7DKN5-F1
#
_cell.length_a   1.000
_cell.length_b   1.000
_cell.length_c   1.000
_cell.angle_alpha   90.00
_cell.angle_beta   90.00
_cell.angle_gamma   90.00
#
_symmetry.space_group_name_H-M   'P 1'
#
loop_
_entity.id
_entity.type
_entity.pdbx_description
1 polymer ?
#
loop_
_entity_poly.entity_id
_entity_poly.type
_entity_poly.pdbx_seq_one_letter_code
_entity_poly.pdbx_strand_id
1 'polypeptide(L)'
;MVDEPFYAYYLARSGADHPGRNEVLASQPQHVQGVLHGLDAIDDREHLFLKGMAHHCEGIPAQELAEMTSVFYIRDPKRIIASFAEVIPNPSLRDIGLRMSMELLESVQRAGGKCLVLDSDDLLADPEGRAHFAL
;
A
#
# COMPACT_ATOMS: atom_id res chain seq x y z
N MET A 1 0.89 -9.73 10.13
CA MET A 1 0.48 -8.87 9.01
C MET A 1 -0.78 -8.13 9.42
N VAL A 2 -0.88 -6.85 9.09
CA VAL A 2 -2.10 -6.04 9.20
C VAL A 2 -2.57 -5.70 7.79
N ASP A 3 -3.85 -5.94 7.53
CA ASP A 3 -4.42 -5.70 6.20
C ASP A 3 -5.07 -4.31 6.12
N GLU A 4 -4.65 -3.56 5.11
CA GLU A 4 -5.12 -2.22 4.75
C GLU A 4 -5.31 -1.25 5.93
N PRO A 5 -4.29 -1.04 6.79
CA PRO A 5 -4.43 -0.28 8.03
C PRO A 5 -4.78 1.21 7.83
N PHE A 6 -4.46 1.77 6.66
CA PHE A 6 -4.73 3.16 6.31
C PHE A 6 -6.03 3.35 5.52
N TYR A 7 -6.87 2.32 5.39
CA TYR A 7 -8.01 2.39 4.49
C TYR A 7 -9.10 3.35 4.98
N ALA A 8 -9.48 3.30 6.26
CA ALA A 8 -10.43 4.26 6.81
C ALA A 8 -9.91 5.70 6.78
N TYR A 9 -8.60 5.92 7.00
CA TYR A 9 -7.97 7.23 6.81
C TYR A 9 -8.17 7.74 5.38
N TYR A 10 -7.86 6.92 4.38
CA TYR A 10 -8.06 7.26 2.97
C TYR A 10 -9.52 7.56 2.65
N LEU A 11 -10.45 6.72 3.10
CA LEU A 11 -11.88 6.91 2.87
C LEU A 11 -12.38 8.21 3.51
N ALA A 12 -11.97 8.50 4.75
CA ALA A 12 -12.33 9.74 5.43
C ALA A 12 -11.78 10.97 4.71
N ARG A 13 -10.53 10.90 4.25
CA ARG A 13 -9.84 12.00 3.57
C ARG A 13 -10.36 12.27 2.15
N SER A 14 -10.49 11.23 1.34
CA SER A 14 -10.82 11.35 -0.09
C SER A 14 -12.31 11.52 -0.35
N GLY A 15 -13.15 11.06 0.58
CA GLY A 15 -14.59 10.96 0.36
C GLY A 15 -14.99 9.88 -0.66
N ALA A 16 -14.08 9.00 -1.06
CA ALA A 16 -14.34 7.96 -2.06
C ALA A 16 -15.54 7.08 -1.67
N ASP A 17 -16.44 6.87 -2.63
CA ASP A 17 -17.57 5.96 -2.46
C ASP A 17 -17.12 4.53 -2.76
N HIS A 18 -17.21 3.65 -1.76
CA HIS A 18 -16.73 2.27 -1.84
C HIS A 18 -17.73 1.34 -1.15
N PRO A 19 -17.98 0.14 -1.70
CA PRO A 19 -18.77 -0.88 -1.01
C PRO A 19 -18.24 -1.17 0.40
N GLY A 20 -19.09 -1.09 1.42
CA GLY A 20 -18.65 -1.31 2.80
C GLY A 20 -17.93 -0.11 3.45
N ARG A 21 -18.00 1.09 2.84
CA ARG A 21 -17.34 2.30 3.36
C ARG A 21 -17.62 2.57 4.83
N ASN A 22 -18.89 2.48 5.25
CA ASN A 22 -19.29 2.81 6.62
C ASN A 22 -18.71 1.80 7.62
N GLU A 23 -18.70 0.52 7.25
CA GLU A 23 -18.10 -0.55 8.04
C GLU A 23 -16.60 -0.33 8.21
N VAL A 24 -15.89 0.00 7.12
CA VAL A 24 -14.45 0.30 7.18
C VAL A 24 -14.17 1.51 8.08
N LEU A 25 -14.89 2.62 7.89
CA LEU A 25 -14.75 3.85 8.68
C LEU A 25 -15.02 3.63 10.18
N ALA A 26 -15.93 2.71 10.52
CA ALA A 26 -16.24 2.37 11.91
C ALA A 26 -15.19 1.43 12.54
N SER A 27 -14.51 0.62 11.72
CA SER A 27 -13.59 -0.42 12.19
C SER A 27 -12.14 0.02 12.39
N GLN A 28 -11.73 1.14 11.79
CA GLN A 28 -10.33 1.57 11.75
C GLN A 28 -10.17 3.07 12.09
N PRO A 29 -8.98 3.50 12.58
CA PRO A 29 -8.68 4.92 12.77
C PRO A 29 -8.74 5.71 11.45
N GLN A 30 -9.30 6.92 11.52
CA GLN A 30 -9.49 7.80 10.36
C GLN A 30 -8.39 8.87 10.21
N HIS A 31 -7.31 8.77 10.99
CA HIS A 31 -6.19 9.70 11.00
C HIS A 31 -4.87 8.92 11.11
N VAL A 32 -3.84 9.38 10.41
CA VAL A 32 -2.52 8.70 10.31
C VAL A 32 -1.97 8.33 11.69
N GLN A 33 -1.93 9.29 12.62
CA GLN A 33 -1.38 9.07 13.96
C GLN A 33 -2.15 8.01 14.76
N GLY A 34 -3.47 7.90 14.55
CA GLY A 34 -4.28 6.88 15.19
C GLY A 34 -3.98 5.49 14.65
N VAL A 35 -3.68 5.39 13.35
CA VAL A 35 -3.21 4.14 12.73
C VAL A 35 -1.84 3.77 13.30
N LEU A 36 -0.87 4.69 13.29
CA LEU A 36 0.50 4.45 13.78
C LEU A 36 0.52 4.01 15.26
N HIS A 37 -0.18 4.74 16.14
CA HIS A 37 -0.31 4.33 17.54
C HIS A 37 -0.94 2.94 17.71
N GLY A 38 -1.90 2.58 16.86
CA GLY A 38 -2.52 1.25 16.87
C GLY A 38 -1.55 0.16 16.43
N LEU A 39 -0.64 0.46 15.50
CA LEU A 39 0.42 -0.43 15.07
C LEU A 39 1.47 -0.62 16.16
N ASP A 40 1.90 0.46 16.82
CA ASP A 40 2.86 0.39 17.95
C ASP A 40 2.32 -0.44 19.12
N ALA A 41 1.00 -0.40 19.37
CA ALA A 41 0.37 -1.14 20.46
C ALA A 41 0.32 -2.67 20.23
N ILE A 42 0.46 -3.12 18.99
CA ILE A 42 0.53 -4.54 18.62
C ILE A 42 1.97 -4.99 18.30
N ASP A 43 2.95 -4.10 18.52
CA ASP A 43 4.35 -4.28 18.11
C ASP A 43 5.21 -4.93 19.20
N ASP A 44 4.96 -6.22 19.43
CA ASP A 44 5.89 -7.10 20.16
C ASP A 44 6.74 -7.97 19.20
N ARG A 45 6.70 -7.68 17.90
CA ARG A 45 7.24 -8.54 16.83
C ARG A 45 8.51 -7.93 16.24
N GLU A 46 9.44 -8.78 15.84
CA GLU A 46 10.65 -8.33 15.14
C GLU A 46 10.34 -7.64 13.80
N HIS A 47 9.29 -8.11 13.10
CA HIS A 47 8.82 -7.53 11.84
C HIS A 47 7.29 -7.54 11.72
N LEU A 48 6.70 -6.38 11.39
CA LEU A 48 5.28 -6.23 11.11
C LEU A 48 5.04 -5.87 9.62
N PHE A 49 4.40 -6.77 8.88
CA PHE A 49 3.99 -6.51 7.50
C PHE A 49 2.66 -5.75 7.43
N LEU A 50 2.66 -4.59 6.78
CA LEU A 50 1.48 -3.80 6.46
C LEU A 50 1.15 -3.97 4.98
N LYS A 51 -0.01 -4.53 4.67
CA LYS A 51 -0.46 -4.71 3.29
C LYS A 51 -1.43 -3.58 2.93
N GLY A 52 -1.29 -2.96 1.76
CA GLY A 52 -2.23 -1.94 1.33
C GLY A 52 -2.03 -1.49 -0.11
N MET A 53 -3.00 -0.75 -0.62
CA MET A 53 -2.92 -0.10 -1.93
C MET A 53 -2.21 1.24 -1.81
N ALA A 54 -1.45 1.65 -2.84
CA ALA A 54 -0.69 2.91 -2.80
C ALA A 54 -1.56 4.14 -2.52
N HIS A 55 -2.81 4.15 -2.99
CA HIS A 55 -3.74 5.26 -2.74
C HIS A 55 -4.21 5.34 -1.29
N HIS A 56 -4.13 4.26 -0.50
CA HIS A 56 -4.42 4.33 0.94
C HIS A 56 -3.42 5.23 1.68
N CYS A 57 -2.22 5.41 1.11
CA CYS A 57 -1.18 6.28 1.65
C CYS A 57 -1.30 7.75 1.16
N GLU A 58 -2.34 8.09 0.40
CA GLU A 58 -2.51 9.45 -0.13
C GLU A 58 -2.61 10.48 1.01
N GLY A 59 -1.66 11.43 1.05
CA GLY A 59 -1.63 12.50 2.04
C GLY A 59 -0.96 12.14 3.36
N ILE A 60 -0.44 10.92 3.50
CA ILE A 60 0.44 10.57 4.61
C ILE A 60 1.77 11.33 4.43
N PRO A 61 2.33 11.97 5.47
CA PRO A 61 3.64 12.60 5.38
C PRO A 61 4.71 11.56 4.99
N ALA A 62 5.54 11.88 4.00
CA ALA A 62 6.55 10.95 3.49
C ALA A 62 7.54 10.51 4.59
N GLN A 63 7.78 11.34 5.60
CA GLN A 63 8.60 11.02 6.76
C GLN A 63 8.06 9.83 7.54
N GLU A 64 6.75 9.76 7.77
CA GLU A 64 6.12 8.63 8.50
C GLU A 64 6.32 7.31 7.74
N LEU A 65 6.31 7.36 6.41
CA LEU A 65 6.53 6.19 5.57
C LEU A 65 8.01 5.84 5.42
N ALA A 66 8.91 6.82 5.59
CA ALA A 66 10.35 6.64 5.51
C ALA A 66 10.94 5.92 6.73
N GLU A 67 10.25 5.98 7.87
CA GLU A 67 10.58 5.16 9.06
C GLU A 67 10.31 3.67 8.84
N MET A 68 9.63 3.30 7.74
CA MET A 68 9.32 1.93 7.37
C MET A 68 10.15 1.48 6.16
N THR A 69 10.27 0.16 5.96
CA THR A 69 10.73 -0.39 4.68
C THR A 69 9.54 -0.54 3.74
N SER A 70 9.51 0.25 2.67
CA SER A 70 8.43 0.23 1.67
C SER A 70 8.72 -0.81 0.58
N VAL A 71 7.78 -1.73 0.34
CA VAL A 71 7.86 -2.71 -0.76
C VAL A 71 6.79 -2.40 -1.80
N PHE A 72 7.22 -2.03 -3.00
CA PHE A 72 6.37 -1.76 -4.15
C PHE A 72 6.24 -3.02 -5.00
N TYR A 73 5.12 -3.73 -4.83
CA TYR A 73 4.81 -4.91 -5.61
C TYR A 73 4.15 -4.51 -6.94
N ILE A 74 4.84 -4.75 -8.04
CA ILE A 74 4.43 -4.35 -9.39
C ILE A 74 4.18 -5.56 -10.27
N ARG A 75 3.45 -5.34 -11.36
CA ARG A 75 3.16 -6.33 -12.39
C ARG A 75 3.06 -5.63 -13.74
N ASP A 76 3.25 -6.38 -14.83
CA ASP A 76 3.01 -5.88 -16.18
C ASP A 76 1.66 -5.12 -16.27
N PRO A 77 1.66 -3.84 -16.67
CA PRO A 77 0.45 -3.01 -16.70
C PRO A 77 -0.67 -3.58 -17.57
N LYS A 78 -0.35 -4.26 -18.68
CA LYS A 78 -1.36 -4.89 -19.55
C LYS A 78 -2.07 -6.02 -18.82
N ARG A 79 -1.33 -6.80 -18.02
CA ARG A 79 -1.89 -7.89 -17.20
C ARG A 79 -2.75 -7.35 -16.05
N ILE A 80 -2.33 -6.23 -15.43
CA ILE A 80 -3.15 -5.55 -14.42
C ILE A 80 -4.47 -5.09 -15.03
N ILE A 81 -4.42 -4.36 -16.16
CA ILE A 81 -5.62 -3.85 -16.85
C ILE A 81 -6.56 -5.00 -17.25
N ALA A 82 -6.02 -6.06 -17.84
CA ALA A 82 -6.81 -7.21 -18.26
C ALA A 82 -7.53 -7.87 -17.07
N SER A 83 -6.82 -8.09 -15.96
CA SER A 83 -7.39 -8.70 -14.75
C SER A 83 -8.40 -7.77 -14.05
N PHE A 84 -8.14 -6.46 -14.03
CA PHE A 84 -9.08 -5.49 -13.44
C PHE A 84 -10.37 -5.40 -14.26
N ALA A 85 -10.29 -5.45 -15.59
CA ALA A 85 -11.45 -5.39 -16.47
C ALA A 85 -12.42 -6.58 -16.31
N GLU A 86 -11.97 -7.71 -15.72
CA GLU A 86 -12.82 -8.86 -15.38
C GLU A 86 -13.71 -8.59 -14.16
N VAL A 87 -13.30 -7.69 -13.26
CA VAL A 87 -13.95 -7.45 -11.96
C VAL A 87 -14.58 -6.06 -11.88
N ILE A 88 -13.91 -5.06 -12.46
CA ILE A 88 -14.30 -3.65 -12.43
C ILE A 88 -14.60 -3.19 -13.87
N PRO A 89 -15.85 -2.85 -14.20
CA PRO A 89 -16.19 -2.28 -15.50
C PRO A 89 -15.50 -0.92 -15.70
N ASN A 90 -14.74 -0.78 -16.79
CA ASN A 90 -14.03 0.47 -17.16
C ASN A 90 -13.07 1.00 -16.07
N PRO A 91 -12.01 0.25 -15.70
CA PRO A 91 -11.07 0.67 -14.67
C PRO A 91 -10.35 1.96 -15.08
N SER A 92 -10.26 2.92 -14.15
CA SER A 92 -9.50 4.14 -14.34
C SER A 92 -8.01 3.96 -14.02
N LEU A 93 -7.17 4.90 -14.45
CA LEU A 93 -5.75 4.93 -14.06
C LEU A 93 -5.55 5.00 -12.54
N ARG A 94 -6.52 5.56 -11.80
CA ARG A 94 -6.49 5.64 -10.34
C ARG A 94 -6.73 4.26 -9.72
N ASP A 95 -7.64 3.47 -10.28
CA ASP A 95 -7.95 2.11 -9.81
C ASP A 95 -6.75 1.16 -10.01
N ILE A 96 -6.03 1.33 -11.12
CA ILE A 96 -4.81 0.58 -11.41
C ILE A 96 -3.69 0.92 -10.42
N GLY A 97 -3.65 2.15 -9.90
CA GLY A 97 -2.74 2.55 -8.81
C GLY A 97 -1.24 2.67 -9.17
N LEU A 98 -0.82 2.34 -10.39
CA LEU A 98 0.60 2.36 -10.80
C LEU A 98 1.23 3.76 -10.70
N ARG A 99 0.52 4.80 -11.14
CA ARG A 99 1.00 6.19 -11.03
C ARG A 99 1.23 6.58 -9.57
N MET A 100 0.26 6.30 -8.70
CA MET A 100 0.38 6.62 -7.27
C MET A 100 1.48 5.80 -6.61
N SER A 101 1.70 4.55 -7.04
CA SER A 101 2.81 3.73 -6.55
C SER A 101 4.17 4.35 -6.88
N MET A 102 4.33 4.88 -8.10
CA MET A 102 5.54 5.59 -8.51
C MET A 102 5.73 6.90 -7.74
N GLU A 103 4.69 7.71 -7.60
CA GLU A 103 4.73 8.97 -6.84
C GLU A 103 5.08 8.72 -5.37
N LEU A 104 4.51 7.66 -4.77
CA LEU A 104 4.80 7.24 -3.41
C LEU A 104 6.25 6.79 -3.26
N LEU A 105 6.75 5.94 -4.18
CA LEU A 105 8.14 5.51 -4.23
C LEU A 105 9.10 6.71 -4.24
N GLU A 106 8.89 7.67 -5.13
CA GLU A 106 9.72 8.87 -5.22
C GLU A 106 9.65 9.71 -3.94
N SER A 107 8.47 9.82 -3.33
CA SER A 107 8.27 10.59 -2.10
C SER A 107 9.03 9.98 -0.92
N VAL A 108 8.99 8.66 -0.76
CA VAL A 108 9.68 7.94 0.31
C VAL A 108 11.18 7.99 0.11
N GLN A 109 11.66 7.77 -1.12
CA GLN A 109 13.09 7.89 -1.44
C GLN A 109 13.64 9.30 -1.16
N ARG A 110 12.88 10.35 -1.53
CA ARG A 110 13.26 11.73 -1.26
C ARG A 110 13.30 12.06 0.24
N ALA A 111 12.48 11.39 1.04
CA ALA A 111 12.50 11.48 2.49
C ALA A 111 13.62 10.63 3.15
N GLY A 112 14.39 9.87 2.36
CA GLY A 112 15.48 9.02 2.85
C GLY A 112 15.06 7.61 3.27
N GLY A 113 13.82 7.22 2.99
CA GLY A 113 13.29 5.90 3.33
C GLY A 113 13.85 4.77 2.47
N LYS A 114 13.80 3.54 3.02
CA LYS A 114 14.19 2.33 2.30
C LYS A 114 13.03 1.84 1.41
N CYS A 115 13.32 1.63 0.12
CA CYS A 115 12.34 1.13 -0.84
C CYS A 115 12.87 -0.08 -1.60
N LEU A 116 12.00 -1.07 -1.80
CA LEU A 116 12.22 -2.22 -2.68
C LEU A 116 11.13 -2.23 -3.76
N VAL A 117 11.49 -2.55 -5.00
CA VAL A 117 10.53 -2.79 -6.09
C VAL A 117 10.58 -4.27 -6.44
N LEU A 118 9.44 -4.94 -6.34
CA LEU A 118 9.29 -6.37 -6.57
C LEU A 118 8.36 -6.60 -7.76
N ASP A 119 8.89 -7.14 -8.86
CA ASP A 119 8.07 -7.53 -9.99
C ASP A 119 7.47 -8.93 -9.78
N SER A 120 6.15 -9.07 -10.00
CA SER A 120 5.42 -10.31 -9.78
C SER A 120 5.85 -11.44 -10.71
N ASP A 121 6.14 -11.14 -11.98
CA ASP A 121 6.53 -12.16 -12.95
C ASP A 121 7.92 -12.70 -12.60
N ASP A 122 8.79 -11.81 -12.15
CA ASP A 122 10.10 -12.13 -11.60
C ASP A 122 9.99 -12.99 -10.33
N LEU A 123 9.19 -12.57 -9.35
CA LEU A 123 8.95 -13.31 -8.11
C LEU A 123 8.38 -14.71 -8.37
N LEU A 124 7.45 -14.84 -9.32
CA LEU A 124 6.86 -16.13 -9.68
C LEU A 124 7.86 -17.07 -10.36
N ALA A 125 8.84 -16.51 -11.09
CA ALA A 125 9.86 -17.30 -11.77
C ALA A 125 10.89 -17.91 -10.81
N ASP A 126 11.20 -17.23 -9.70
CA ASP A 126 12.10 -17.73 -8.65
C ASP A 126 11.72 -17.16 -7.27
N PRO A 127 10.73 -17.74 -6.57
CA PRO A 127 10.24 -17.22 -5.31
C PRO A 127 11.29 -17.23 -4.19
N GLU A 128 12.11 -18.28 -4.10
CA GLU A 128 13.09 -18.44 -3.02
C GLU A 128 14.31 -17.53 -3.23
N GLY A 129 14.84 -17.48 -4.47
CA GLY A 129 15.99 -16.63 -4.80
C GLY A 129 15.67 -15.13 -4.76
N ARG A 130 14.39 -14.77 -4.94
CA ARG A 130 13.92 -13.37 -4.92
C ARG A 130 13.16 -12.98 -3.67
N ALA A 131 12.99 -13.85 -2.68
CA ALA A 131 12.50 -13.46 -1.35
C ALA A 131 13.64 -13.07 -0.38
N HIS A 132 14.89 -13.43 -0.71
CA HIS A 132 16.08 -13.08 0.05
C HIS A 132 16.59 -11.67 -0.34
N PHE A 133 16.00 -10.62 0.23
CA PHE A 133 16.60 -9.29 0.20
C PHE A 133 17.22 -8.99 1.57
N ALA A 134 18.55 -8.88 1.61
CA ALA A 134 19.26 -8.39 2.78
C ALA A 134 18.91 -6.90 3.00
N LEU A 135 18.29 -6.60 4.14
CA LEU A 135 17.88 -5.26 4.60
C LEU A 135 19.04 -4.43 5.17
#